data_AF-A0A1J9QD45-F1
#
_entry.id   AF-A0A1J9QD45-F1
#
_cell.length_a   1.000
_cell.length_b   1.000
_cell.length_c   1.000
_cell.angle_alpha   90.00
_cell.angle_beta   90.00
_cell.angle_gamma   90.00
#
_symmetry.space_group_name_H-M   'P 1'
#
loop_
_entity.id
_entity.type
_entity.pdbx_description
1 polymer ?
#
loop_
_entity_poly.entity_id
_entity_poly.type
_entity_poly.pdbx_seq_one_letter_code
_entity_poly.pdbx_strand_id
1 'polypeptide(L)'
;MLARPLRALAAFCFLLLTYLTFRALRRSSDARIYILPSALEARSLQARQIEFWHALLPILRQNAPDCPPPHRDRNADAVGFNAAQPPPRPSLISMPEGDVLKMQQAHTRFLQLVIASPNLKPVVIPKSRGVVYAAGGRYLPVLVSSLRMLRRTGSNLPVELFLKDRTEYESSICDEVIPSLNGRCVVLSDILGASPVRTGDDGDQKPQAEIAHYQLKIFAMLFSSFEEIVWLDADCFPLRKPEEHLDLNPFKLTGMVTWPDFWISTVSPLYYNISQQPIPSMGLRASSETGQILLSKKTHQITLLLAAYYNYYGPSHYFPLLSQGAPGEGDKETFLQAASAAGEPFYATSESVTAIGHVKGKDGTGIAGSAMVQFDPSDEYRNYQLALINTHKNNNRHSQHSNSNSNSNKTSPRVSFIHANYPKFNPATVFNLAHETKPTYRLDGSDGRAWVVSRDTLARFGYDVERAYWEEILWVACELKGKFRSWEGKEGICERVQKYWANVFGAEAEGVDVDGVMGLWEK
;
A
#
# COMPACT_ATOMS: atom_id res chain seq x y z
N MET A 1 11.85 -50.31 -48.95
CA MET A 1 12.62 -49.79 -47.79
C MET A 1 12.21 -48.36 -47.33
N LEU A 2 11.04 -47.83 -47.72
CA LEU A 2 10.62 -46.45 -47.37
C LEU A 2 9.77 -46.30 -46.10
N ALA A 3 9.42 -47.38 -45.40
CA ALA A 3 8.44 -47.34 -44.30
C ALA A 3 9.01 -46.90 -42.93
N ARG A 4 10.34 -47.00 -42.71
CA ARG A 4 10.99 -46.59 -41.45
C ARG A 4 11.09 -45.07 -41.23
N PRO A 5 11.50 -44.25 -42.21
CA PRO A 5 11.61 -42.80 -41.99
C PRO A 5 10.24 -42.13 -41.78
N LEU A 6 9.19 -42.61 -42.44
CA LEU A 6 7.82 -42.11 -42.25
C LEU A 6 7.26 -42.40 -40.85
N ARG A 7 7.56 -43.56 -40.26
CA ARG A 7 7.15 -43.89 -38.89
C ARG A 7 7.87 -43.04 -37.85
N ALA A 8 9.15 -42.75 -38.06
CA ALA A 8 9.92 -41.87 -37.18
C ALA A 8 9.41 -40.43 -37.23
N LEU A 9 9.07 -39.92 -38.42
CA LEU A 9 8.50 -38.59 -38.58
C LEU A 9 7.12 -38.48 -37.92
N ALA A 10 6.25 -39.49 -38.08
CA ALA A 10 4.94 -39.52 -37.43
C ALA A 10 5.04 -39.54 -35.90
N ALA A 11 5.98 -40.32 -35.35
CA ALA A 11 6.24 -40.36 -33.91
C ALA A 11 6.77 -39.02 -33.38
N PHE A 12 7.66 -38.37 -34.12
CA PHE A 12 8.18 -37.04 -33.77
C PHE A 12 7.08 -35.97 -33.81
N CYS A 13 6.24 -35.95 -34.84
CA CYS A 13 5.10 -35.05 -34.93
C CYS A 13 4.09 -35.27 -33.80
N PHE A 14 3.81 -36.52 -33.43
CA PHE A 14 2.93 -36.85 -32.32
C PHE A 14 3.51 -36.39 -30.98
N LEU A 15 4.80 -36.65 -30.72
CA LEU A 15 5.50 -36.16 -29.52
C LEU A 15 5.51 -34.63 -29.46
N LEU A 16 5.78 -33.96 -30.58
CA LEU A 16 5.73 -32.49 -30.66
C LEU A 16 4.32 -31.97 -30.38
N LEU A 17 3.28 -32.60 -30.93
CA LEU A 17 1.89 -32.21 -30.69
C LEU A 17 1.49 -32.42 -29.22
N THR A 18 1.88 -33.54 -28.61
CA THR A 18 1.64 -33.79 -27.17
C THR A 18 2.40 -32.79 -26.29
N TYR A 19 3.63 -32.41 -26.67
CA TYR A 19 4.41 -31.41 -25.96
C TYR A 19 3.81 -30.01 -26.07
N LEU A 20 3.34 -29.62 -27.26
CA LEU A 20 2.70 -28.34 -27.51
C LEU A 20 1.34 -28.24 -26.83
N THR A 21 0.53 -29.31 -26.87
CA THR A 21 -0.75 -29.38 -26.14
C THR A 21 -0.54 -29.38 -24.63
N PHE A 22 0.43 -30.13 -24.10
CA PHE A 22 0.80 -30.09 -22.69
C PHE A 22 1.31 -28.70 -22.26
N ARG A 23 2.13 -28.03 -23.09
CA ARG A 23 2.54 -26.64 -22.84
C ARG A 23 1.36 -25.68 -22.90
N ALA A 24 0.44 -25.83 -23.84
CA ALA A 24 -0.75 -24.98 -23.95
C ALA A 24 -1.68 -25.16 -22.75
N LEU A 25 -1.92 -26.41 -22.32
CA LEU A 25 -2.70 -26.74 -21.13
C LEU A 25 -2.04 -26.20 -19.85
N ARG A 26 -0.72 -26.31 -19.72
CA ARG A 26 0.03 -25.74 -18.58
C ARG A 26 0.00 -24.20 -18.58
N ARG A 27 0.09 -23.57 -19.76
CA ARG A 27 -0.04 -22.11 -19.91
C ARG A 27 -1.45 -21.63 -19.58
N SER A 28 -2.47 -22.44 -19.88
CA SER A 28 -3.86 -22.19 -19.50
C SER A 28 -4.11 -22.43 -18.00
N SER A 29 -3.42 -23.37 -17.36
CA SER A 29 -3.55 -23.61 -15.92
C SER A 29 -2.91 -22.52 -15.05
N ASP A 30 -1.94 -21.78 -15.59
CA ASP A 30 -1.30 -20.63 -14.92
C ASP A 30 -1.95 -19.28 -15.24
N ALA A 31 -3.06 -19.27 -15.99
CA ALA A 31 -3.77 -18.04 -16.33
C ALA A 31 -4.32 -17.36 -15.06
N ARG A 32 -3.85 -16.14 -14.80
CA ARG A 32 -4.35 -15.26 -13.75
C ARG A 32 -5.68 -14.62 -14.17
N ILE A 33 -6.55 -14.34 -13.20
CA ILE A 33 -7.89 -13.80 -13.43
C ILE A 33 -7.91 -12.31 -13.05
N TYR A 34 -8.24 -11.45 -14.02
CA TYR A 34 -8.38 -9.99 -13.87
C TYR A 34 -9.82 -9.53 -14.07
N ILE A 35 -10.76 -10.28 -13.50
CA ILE A 35 -12.19 -10.06 -13.69
C ILE A 35 -12.83 -9.93 -12.30
N LEU A 36 -13.70 -8.93 -12.13
CA LEU A 36 -14.52 -8.79 -10.94
C LEU A 36 -15.57 -9.91 -10.86
N PRO A 37 -15.94 -10.36 -9.66
CA PRO A 37 -16.99 -11.35 -9.52
C PRO A 37 -18.31 -10.84 -10.10
N SER A 38 -19.08 -11.73 -10.73
CA SER A 38 -20.45 -11.43 -11.16
C SER A 38 -21.33 -11.06 -9.95
N ALA A 39 -22.51 -10.45 -10.17
CA ALA A 39 -23.41 -10.11 -9.06
C ALA A 39 -23.81 -11.32 -8.18
N LEU A 40 -24.01 -12.49 -8.80
CA LEU A 40 -24.31 -13.72 -8.07
C LEU A 40 -23.09 -14.23 -7.27
N GLU A 41 -21.91 -14.21 -7.90
CA GLU A 41 -20.66 -14.60 -7.25
C GLU A 41 -20.29 -13.64 -6.12
N ALA A 42 -20.53 -12.35 -6.28
CA ALA A 42 -20.35 -11.32 -5.27
C ALA A 42 -21.20 -11.58 -4.02
N ARG A 43 -22.47 -11.97 -4.19
CA ARG A 43 -23.35 -12.37 -3.08
C ARG A 43 -22.85 -13.63 -2.38
N SER A 44 -22.40 -14.63 -3.15
CA SER A 44 -21.81 -15.86 -2.61
C SER A 44 -20.50 -15.60 -1.86
N LEU A 45 -19.64 -14.71 -2.37
CA LEU A 45 -18.42 -14.24 -1.70
C LEU A 45 -18.75 -13.57 -0.37
N GLN A 46 -19.72 -12.65 -0.37
CA GLN A 46 -20.16 -11.95 0.84
C GLN A 46 -20.66 -12.93 1.91
N ALA A 47 -21.48 -13.92 1.54
CA ALA A 47 -21.94 -14.94 2.47
C ALA A 47 -20.78 -15.72 3.12
N ARG A 48 -19.80 -16.15 2.32
CA ARG A 48 -18.60 -16.83 2.85
C ARG A 48 -17.73 -15.91 3.71
N GLN A 49 -17.65 -14.63 3.37
CA GLN A 49 -16.93 -13.63 4.17
C GLN A 49 -17.61 -13.42 5.53
N ILE A 50 -18.94 -13.41 5.57
CA ILE A 50 -19.71 -13.38 6.82
C ILE A 50 -19.41 -14.62 7.68
N GLU A 51 -19.44 -15.82 7.09
CA GLU A 51 -19.08 -17.06 7.79
C GLU A 51 -17.65 -17.03 8.34
N PHE A 52 -16.69 -16.55 7.53
CA PHE A 52 -15.31 -16.35 7.96
C PHE A 52 -15.22 -15.37 9.15
N TRP A 53 -15.96 -14.27 9.11
CA TRP A 53 -16.02 -13.31 10.22
C TRP A 53 -16.64 -13.92 11.48
N HIS A 54 -17.70 -14.71 11.36
CA HIS A 54 -18.30 -15.44 12.48
C HIS A 54 -17.33 -16.43 13.13
N ALA A 55 -16.40 -17.00 12.35
CA ALA A 55 -15.33 -17.83 12.89
C ALA A 55 -14.21 -17.00 13.56
N LEU A 56 -13.83 -15.87 12.97
CA LEU A 56 -12.71 -15.04 13.45
C LEU A 56 -13.07 -14.20 14.69
N LEU A 57 -14.25 -13.58 14.73
CA LEU A 57 -14.63 -12.64 15.79
C LEU A 57 -14.60 -13.24 17.20
N PRO A 58 -15.09 -14.48 17.46
CA PRO A 58 -14.96 -15.11 18.77
C PRO A 58 -13.50 -15.33 19.18
N ILE A 59 -12.62 -15.65 18.23
CA ILE A 59 -11.18 -15.85 18.48
C ILE A 59 -10.52 -14.51 18.83
N LEU A 60 -10.85 -13.43 18.10
CA LEU A 60 -10.39 -12.09 18.47
C LEU A 60 -10.80 -11.77 19.92
N ARG A 61 -12.10 -11.88 20.22
CA ARG A 61 -12.67 -11.52 21.54
C ARG A 61 -12.14 -12.36 22.70
N GLN A 62 -11.98 -13.67 22.50
CA GLN A 62 -11.46 -14.56 23.54
C GLN A 62 -9.98 -14.27 23.88
N ASN A 63 -9.25 -13.65 22.95
CA ASN A 63 -7.86 -13.29 23.11
C ASN A 63 -7.67 -11.77 23.22
N ALA A 64 -8.67 -11.04 23.72
CA ALA A 64 -8.50 -9.63 24.03
C ALA A 64 -7.34 -9.43 25.03
N PRO A 65 -6.56 -8.35 24.92
CA PRO A 65 -5.61 -7.98 25.97
C PRO A 65 -6.34 -7.79 27.31
N ASP A 66 -6.03 -8.64 28.29
CA ASP A 66 -6.66 -8.64 29.62
C ASP A 66 -5.92 -7.71 30.61
N CYS A 67 -5.57 -6.53 30.13
CA CYS A 67 -4.83 -5.52 30.89
C CYS A 67 -5.28 -4.11 30.49
N PRO A 68 -4.94 -3.09 31.29
CA PRO A 68 -5.10 -1.70 30.86
C PRO A 68 -4.24 -1.38 29.61
N PRO A 69 -4.65 -0.37 28.82
CA PRO A 69 -3.81 0.23 27.79
C PRO A 69 -2.39 0.57 28.29
N PRO A 70 -1.33 0.36 27.49
CA PRO A 70 0.03 0.71 27.87
C PRO A 70 0.18 2.21 28.18
N HIS A 71 0.93 2.55 29.24
CA HIS A 71 1.22 3.94 29.56
C HIS A 71 2.36 4.47 28.69
N ARG A 72 2.15 5.61 28.03
CA ARG A 72 3.15 6.29 27.21
C ARG A 72 3.67 7.52 27.94
N ASP A 73 4.95 7.51 28.30
CA ASP A 73 5.58 8.60 29.06
C ASP A 73 5.66 9.89 28.23
N ARG A 74 6.02 9.76 26.95
CA ARG A 74 6.04 10.82 25.94
C ARG A 74 5.96 10.24 24.53
N ASN A 75 5.72 11.09 23.53
CA ASN A 75 5.80 10.69 22.14
C ASN A 75 7.27 10.52 21.71
N ALA A 76 7.53 9.52 20.86
CA ALA A 76 8.81 9.33 20.22
C ALA A 76 9.13 10.46 19.24
N ASP A 77 10.41 10.82 19.17
CA ASP A 77 10.90 11.90 18.33
C ASP A 77 10.87 11.50 16.84
N ALA A 78 10.63 12.46 15.95
CA ALA A 78 10.61 12.26 14.49
C ALA A 78 12.04 12.14 13.92
N VAL A 79 12.69 10.99 14.15
CA VAL A 79 14.07 10.74 13.74
C VAL A 79 14.11 10.04 12.38
N GLY A 80 14.80 10.64 11.41
CA GLY A 80 15.01 10.05 10.09
C GLY A 80 15.84 8.76 10.14
N PHE A 81 15.57 7.83 9.22
CA PHE A 81 16.32 6.58 9.14
C PHE A 81 17.76 6.80 8.65
N ASN A 82 18.75 6.28 9.39
CA ASN A 82 20.15 6.22 8.98
C ASN A 82 20.77 4.89 9.42
N ALA A 83 21.00 3.98 8.46
CA ALA A 83 21.57 2.66 8.74
C ALA A 83 23.04 2.70 9.22
N ALA A 84 23.80 3.74 8.85
CA ALA A 84 25.21 3.86 9.21
C ALA A 84 25.41 4.36 10.64
N GLN A 85 24.45 5.15 11.15
CA GLN A 85 24.49 5.73 12.49
C GLN A 85 23.10 5.66 13.13
N PRO A 86 22.58 4.45 13.43
CA PRO A 86 21.25 4.31 14.00
C PRO A 86 21.25 4.75 15.48
N PRO A 87 20.22 5.50 15.94
CA PRO A 87 20.07 5.85 17.35
C PRO A 87 19.70 4.61 18.19
N PRO A 88 19.81 4.69 19.54
CA PRO A 88 19.28 3.64 20.41
C PRO A 88 17.76 3.50 20.24
N ARG A 89 17.24 2.27 20.43
CA ARG A 89 15.80 2.01 20.36
C ARG A 89 15.06 2.77 21.47
N PRO A 90 14.02 3.55 21.16
CA PRO A 90 13.23 4.22 22.19
C PRO A 90 12.47 3.20 23.04
N SER A 91 12.42 3.46 24.36
CA SER A 91 11.65 2.70 25.34
C SER A 91 10.83 3.69 26.17
N LEU A 92 9.70 4.11 25.61
CA LEU A 92 8.82 5.17 26.13
C LEU A 92 7.44 4.64 26.56
N ILE A 93 7.30 3.31 26.58
CA ILE A 93 6.08 2.62 27.02
C ILE A 93 6.40 1.85 28.29
N SER A 94 5.57 2.07 29.30
CA SER A 94 5.65 1.44 30.60
C SER A 94 4.43 0.54 30.82
N MET A 95 4.68 -0.70 31.22
CA MET A 95 3.67 -1.69 31.57
C MET A 95 4.17 -2.55 32.74
N PRO A 96 3.31 -2.91 33.72
CA PRO A 96 3.66 -3.91 34.73
C PRO A 96 4.03 -5.26 34.08
N GLU A 97 4.99 -5.98 34.66
CA GLU A 97 5.42 -7.29 34.15
C GLU A 97 4.25 -8.28 34.02
N GLY A 98 3.30 -8.25 34.97
CA GLY A 98 2.09 -9.05 34.92
C GLY A 98 1.22 -8.75 33.70
N ASP A 99 1.12 -7.49 33.28
CA ASP A 99 0.33 -7.09 32.11
C ASP A 99 1.04 -7.44 30.80
N VAL A 100 2.38 -7.33 30.77
CA VAL A 100 3.19 -7.83 29.64
C VAL A 100 2.99 -9.34 29.47
N LEU A 101 2.98 -10.10 30.56
CA LEU A 101 2.75 -11.55 30.53
C LEU A 101 1.33 -11.89 30.03
N LYS A 102 0.30 -11.16 30.46
CA LYS A 102 -1.07 -11.34 29.95
C LYS A 102 -1.16 -11.07 28.45
N MET A 103 -0.53 -9.99 27.98
CA MET A 103 -0.46 -9.69 26.55
C MET A 103 0.29 -10.76 25.76
N GLN A 104 1.41 -11.26 26.29
CA GLN A 104 2.16 -12.36 25.69
C GLN A 104 1.32 -13.64 25.58
N GLN A 105 0.57 -13.98 26.64
CA GLN A 105 -0.33 -15.13 26.66
C GLN A 105 -1.47 -15.00 25.65
N ALA A 106 -2.12 -13.83 25.60
CA ALA A 106 -3.19 -13.54 24.64
C ALA A 106 -2.69 -13.61 23.18
N HIS A 107 -1.53 -12.99 22.90
CA HIS A 107 -0.87 -13.04 21.60
C HIS A 107 -0.55 -14.48 21.18
N THR A 108 0.12 -15.23 22.06
CA THR A 108 0.53 -16.62 21.81
C THR A 108 -0.69 -17.51 21.55
N ARG A 109 -1.73 -17.38 22.36
CA ARG A 109 -2.97 -18.15 22.23
C ARG A 109 -3.71 -17.80 20.94
N PHE A 110 -3.80 -16.52 20.58
CA PHE A 110 -4.36 -16.10 19.30
C PHE A 110 -3.62 -16.76 18.13
N LEU A 111 -2.28 -16.68 18.13
CA LEU A 111 -1.44 -17.25 17.07
C LEU A 111 -1.63 -18.78 16.96
N GLN A 112 -1.64 -19.50 18.09
CA GLN A 112 -1.90 -20.93 18.13
C GLN A 112 -3.28 -21.29 17.56
N LEU A 113 -4.31 -20.55 17.93
CA LEU A 113 -5.68 -20.80 17.46
C LEU A 113 -5.82 -20.56 15.96
N VAL A 114 -5.23 -19.49 15.41
CA VAL A 114 -5.34 -19.21 13.96
C VAL A 114 -4.54 -20.20 13.13
N ILE A 115 -3.40 -20.70 13.61
CA ILE A 115 -2.62 -21.75 12.95
C ILE A 115 -3.38 -23.09 12.98
N ALA A 116 -4.02 -23.43 14.10
CA ALA A 116 -4.73 -24.69 14.27
C ALA A 116 -6.10 -24.73 13.58
N SER A 117 -6.65 -23.58 13.16
CA SER A 117 -8.03 -23.49 12.66
C SER A 117 -8.10 -23.56 11.12
N PRO A 118 -8.46 -24.70 10.51
CA PRO A 118 -8.54 -24.84 9.05
C PRO A 118 -9.63 -23.95 8.41
N ASN A 119 -10.64 -23.55 9.19
CA ASN A 119 -11.76 -22.71 8.74
C ASN A 119 -11.42 -21.21 8.71
N LEU A 120 -10.28 -20.78 9.29
CA LEU A 120 -9.86 -19.38 9.29
C LEU A 120 -9.02 -19.02 8.06
N LYS A 121 -9.49 -19.40 6.87
CA LYS A 121 -8.82 -19.06 5.61
C LYS A 121 -9.51 -17.84 4.98
N PRO A 122 -8.76 -16.77 4.64
CA PRO A 122 -9.31 -15.64 3.93
C PRO A 122 -10.06 -16.09 2.67
N VAL A 123 -11.26 -15.55 2.48
CA VAL A 123 -12.13 -15.90 1.37
C VAL A 123 -11.63 -15.21 0.10
N VAL A 124 -11.20 -16.00 -0.88
CA VAL A 124 -10.66 -15.51 -2.15
C VAL A 124 -11.31 -16.18 -3.36
N ILE A 125 -11.22 -15.50 -4.50
CA ILE A 125 -11.33 -16.10 -5.84
C ILE A 125 -9.93 -16.64 -6.18
N PRO A 126 -9.75 -17.96 -6.38
CA PRO A 126 -8.43 -18.52 -6.64
C PRO A 126 -7.73 -17.89 -7.85
N LYS A 127 -6.42 -17.64 -7.75
CA LYS A 127 -5.57 -17.04 -8.81
C LYS A 127 -5.98 -15.63 -9.27
N SER A 128 -6.87 -14.97 -8.54
CA SER A 128 -7.27 -13.59 -8.84
C SER A 128 -6.22 -12.60 -8.35
N ARG A 129 -6.13 -11.47 -9.05
CA ARG A 129 -5.34 -10.31 -8.64
C ARG A 129 -6.18 -9.07 -8.73
N GLY A 130 -5.97 -8.13 -7.82
CA GLY A 130 -6.66 -6.85 -7.88
C GLY A 130 -6.13 -5.81 -6.93
N VAL A 131 -6.61 -4.60 -7.13
CA VAL A 131 -6.28 -3.44 -6.29
C VAL A 131 -7.37 -3.28 -5.23
N VAL A 132 -6.95 -3.03 -4.00
CA VAL A 132 -7.87 -2.79 -2.88
C VAL A 132 -7.63 -1.39 -2.33
N TYR A 133 -8.71 -0.64 -2.21
CA TYR A 133 -8.75 0.68 -1.58
C TYR A 133 -9.72 0.68 -0.40
N ALA A 134 -9.55 1.62 0.54
CA ALA A 134 -10.62 2.05 1.43
C ALA A 134 -10.73 3.57 1.41
N ALA A 135 -11.91 4.10 1.14
CA ALA A 135 -12.16 5.54 1.12
C ALA A 135 -13.65 5.83 1.20
N GLY A 136 -14.04 6.85 1.97
CA GLY A 136 -15.41 7.35 2.05
C GLY A 136 -15.45 8.87 2.19
N GLY A 137 -16.63 9.47 1.95
CA GLY A 137 -16.87 10.90 2.10
C GLY A 137 -15.82 11.77 1.40
N ARG A 138 -15.10 12.62 2.17
CA ARG A 138 -14.11 13.57 1.62
C ARG A 138 -12.91 12.93 0.91
N TYR A 139 -12.70 11.63 1.06
CA TYR A 139 -11.61 10.90 0.41
C TYR A 139 -12.00 10.35 -0.96
N LEU A 140 -13.30 10.25 -1.29
CA LEU A 140 -13.76 9.73 -2.59
C LEU A 140 -13.25 10.55 -3.79
N PRO A 141 -13.24 11.90 -3.78
CA PRO A 141 -12.67 12.65 -4.90
C PRO A 141 -11.18 12.37 -5.12
N VAL A 142 -10.43 12.20 -4.03
CA VAL A 142 -8.99 11.92 -4.07
C VAL A 142 -8.74 10.51 -4.61
N LEU A 143 -9.52 9.54 -4.13
CA LEU A 143 -9.50 8.18 -4.64
C LEU A 143 -9.74 8.14 -6.14
N VAL A 144 -10.77 8.83 -6.66
CA VAL A 144 -11.09 8.79 -8.09
C VAL A 144 -9.91 9.35 -8.91
N SER A 145 -9.26 10.44 -8.47
CA SER A 145 -8.04 10.93 -9.13
C SER A 145 -6.91 9.89 -9.12
N SER A 146 -6.64 9.25 -7.98
CA SER A 146 -5.61 8.19 -7.88
C SER A 146 -5.93 6.93 -8.70
N LEU A 147 -7.21 6.53 -8.74
CA LEU A 147 -7.68 5.41 -9.55
C LEU A 147 -7.57 5.72 -11.05
N ARG A 148 -7.84 6.97 -11.46
CA ARG A 148 -7.62 7.39 -12.84
C ARG A 148 -6.14 7.39 -13.19
N MET A 149 -5.26 7.80 -12.27
CA MET A 149 -3.81 7.62 -12.42
C MET A 149 -3.41 6.14 -12.58
N LEU A 150 -3.99 5.23 -11.79
CA LEU A 150 -3.80 3.78 -12.00
C LEU A 150 -4.18 3.38 -13.44
N ARG A 151 -5.32 3.87 -13.96
CA ARG A 151 -5.76 3.56 -15.33
C ARG A 151 -4.86 4.18 -16.40
N ARG A 152 -4.28 5.37 -16.18
CA ARG A 152 -3.28 5.97 -17.09
C ARG A 152 -2.04 5.09 -17.29
N THR A 153 -1.66 4.28 -16.30
CA THR A 153 -0.57 3.31 -16.48
C THR A 153 -0.88 2.19 -17.48
N GLY A 154 -2.14 2.08 -17.92
CA GLY A 154 -2.65 0.98 -18.72
C GLY A 154 -2.94 -0.29 -17.91
N SER A 155 -2.93 -0.20 -16.57
CA SER A 155 -3.33 -1.31 -15.70
C SER A 155 -4.84 -1.54 -15.79
N ASN A 156 -5.22 -2.79 -16.03
CA ASN A 156 -6.61 -3.23 -16.00
C ASN A 156 -6.89 -4.17 -14.81
N LEU A 157 -6.08 -4.10 -13.75
CA LEU A 157 -6.40 -4.83 -12.53
C LEU A 157 -7.79 -4.42 -12.02
N PRO A 158 -8.67 -5.39 -11.68
CA PRO A 158 -9.95 -5.11 -11.07
C PRO A 158 -9.76 -4.44 -9.71
N VAL A 159 -10.68 -3.53 -9.35
CA VAL A 159 -10.61 -2.74 -8.12
C VAL A 159 -11.76 -3.09 -7.17
N GLU A 160 -11.46 -3.26 -5.89
CA GLU A 160 -12.45 -3.25 -4.81
C GLU A 160 -12.24 -2.04 -3.92
N LEU A 161 -13.21 -1.13 -3.93
CA LEU A 161 -13.29 0.00 -2.99
C LEU A 161 -14.10 -0.41 -1.77
N PHE A 162 -13.46 -0.48 -0.61
CA PHE A 162 -14.14 -0.69 0.65
C PHE A 162 -14.64 0.63 1.25
N LEU A 163 -15.93 0.63 1.59
CA LEU A 163 -16.60 1.66 2.38
C LEU A 163 -16.76 1.13 3.81
N LYS A 164 -16.66 2.00 4.82
CA LYS A 164 -16.87 1.62 6.22
C LYS A 164 -18.27 1.02 6.41
N ASP A 165 -19.27 1.76 5.98
CA ASP A 165 -20.68 1.40 6.14
C ASP A 165 -21.55 2.06 5.06
N ARG A 166 -22.86 1.79 5.10
CA ARG A 166 -23.82 2.28 4.09
C ARG A 166 -23.96 3.81 4.08
N THR A 167 -23.55 4.51 5.13
CA THR A 167 -23.61 5.98 5.15
C THR A 167 -22.59 6.59 4.20
N GLU A 168 -21.48 5.91 3.93
CA GLU A 168 -20.47 6.33 2.95
C GLU A 168 -20.80 5.95 1.51
N TYR A 169 -21.89 5.18 1.28
CA TYR A 169 -22.31 4.78 -0.06
C TYR A 169 -22.90 5.97 -0.82
N GLU A 170 -22.32 6.28 -1.97
CA GLU A 170 -22.79 7.30 -2.90
C GLU A 170 -23.08 6.63 -4.24
N SER A 171 -24.35 6.52 -4.64
CA SER A 171 -24.75 5.77 -5.86
C SER A 171 -24.09 6.31 -7.13
N SER A 172 -23.99 7.63 -7.28
CA SER A 172 -23.26 8.27 -8.39
C SER A 172 -21.81 7.79 -8.50
N ILE A 173 -21.17 7.43 -7.38
CA ILE A 173 -19.79 6.97 -7.35
C ILE A 173 -19.73 5.44 -7.46
N CYS A 174 -20.50 4.72 -6.66
CA CYS A 174 -20.41 3.27 -6.54
C CYS A 174 -21.12 2.48 -7.63
N ASP A 175 -22.17 3.05 -8.23
CA ASP A 175 -22.96 2.38 -9.26
C ASP A 175 -22.56 2.83 -10.68
N GLU A 176 -21.89 3.98 -10.82
CA GLU A 176 -21.48 4.54 -12.12
C GLU A 176 -19.96 4.69 -12.27
N VAL A 177 -19.34 5.57 -11.46
CA VAL A 177 -17.92 5.97 -11.64
C VAL A 177 -16.97 4.80 -11.39
N ILE A 178 -17.05 4.15 -10.24
CA ILE A 178 -16.16 3.04 -9.88
C ILE A 178 -16.30 1.86 -10.87
N PRO A 179 -17.51 1.42 -11.26
CA PRO A 179 -17.70 0.42 -12.31
C PRO A 179 -17.10 0.81 -13.67
N SER A 180 -17.25 2.07 -14.11
CA SER A 180 -16.65 2.55 -15.37
C SER A 180 -15.11 2.49 -15.37
N LEU A 181 -14.49 2.44 -14.18
CA LEU A 181 -13.05 2.32 -13.99
C LEU A 181 -12.65 0.87 -13.62
N ASN A 182 -13.43 -0.14 -14.02
CA ASN A 182 -13.22 -1.57 -13.73
C ASN A 182 -13.06 -1.84 -12.22
N GLY A 183 -13.98 -1.28 -11.44
CA GLY A 183 -14.04 -1.44 -9.99
C GLY A 183 -15.43 -1.79 -9.49
N ARG A 184 -15.53 -2.13 -8.20
CA ARG A 184 -16.79 -2.24 -7.46
C ARG A 184 -16.65 -1.69 -6.05
N CYS A 185 -17.74 -1.19 -5.48
CA CYS A 185 -17.80 -0.89 -4.05
C CYS A 185 -18.17 -2.13 -3.23
N VAL A 186 -17.56 -2.26 -2.05
CA VAL A 186 -17.86 -3.28 -1.04
C VAL A 186 -18.11 -2.56 0.29
N VAL A 187 -19.27 -2.78 0.90
CA VAL A 187 -19.61 -2.18 2.20
C VAL A 187 -19.16 -3.11 3.32
N LEU A 188 -18.17 -2.69 4.10
CA LEU A 188 -17.56 -3.53 5.13
C LEU A 188 -18.56 -3.88 6.24
N SER A 189 -19.42 -2.95 6.64
CA SER A 189 -20.45 -3.19 7.66
C SER A 189 -21.45 -4.30 7.27
N ASP A 190 -21.68 -4.55 5.97
CA ASP A 190 -22.54 -5.65 5.53
C ASP A 190 -21.93 -7.03 5.81
N ILE A 191 -20.60 -7.10 5.93
CA ILE A 191 -19.87 -8.32 6.31
C ILE A 191 -19.79 -8.42 7.83
N LEU A 192 -19.36 -7.33 8.48
CA LEU A 192 -19.06 -7.33 9.91
C LEU A 192 -20.30 -7.30 10.80
N GLY A 193 -21.36 -6.63 10.34
CA GLY A 193 -22.62 -6.42 11.06
C GLY A 193 -23.57 -7.63 11.01
N ALA A 194 -23.32 -8.60 10.14
CA ALA A 194 -24.12 -9.83 10.05
C ALA A 194 -23.85 -10.83 11.20
N SER A 195 -23.05 -10.46 12.22
CA SER A 195 -22.82 -11.29 13.39
C SER A 195 -24.04 -11.32 14.32
N PRO A 196 -24.55 -12.49 14.73
CA PRO A 196 -25.62 -12.55 15.72
C PRO A 196 -25.12 -11.89 17.00
N VAL A 197 -25.76 -10.77 17.36
CA VAL A 197 -25.63 -10.17 18.69
C VAL A 197 -26.07 -11.24 19.67
N ARG A 198 -25.13 -11.85 20.40
CA ARG A 198 -25.49 -12.58 21.61
C ARG A 198 -25.98 -11.52 22.59
N THR A 199 -27.29 -11.41 22.72
CA THR A 199 -27.95 -10.84 23.89
C THR A 199 -27.41 -11.64 25.09
N GLY A 200 -26.51 -11.06 25.86
CA GLY A 200 -26.25 -11.57 27.20
C GLY A 200 -27.51 -11.37 28.05
N ASP A 201 -27.74 -12.26 29.01
CA ASP A 201 -28.89 -12.22 29.93
C ASP A 201 -29.00 -10.92 30.76
N ASP A 202 -28.01 -10.02 30.69
CA ASP A 202 -27.94 -8.79 31.48
C ASP A 202 -28.21 -7.49 30.69
N GLY A 203 -28.91 -7.53 29.54
CA GLY A 203 -29.47 -6.32 28.88
C GLY A 203 -28.48 -5.25 28.40
N ASP A 204 -27.20 -5.33 28.77
CA ASP A 204 -26.13 -4.42 28.40
C ASP A 204 -25.62 -4.79 27.02
N GLN A 205 -26.07 -4.03 26.02
CA GLN A 205 -25.46 -4.02 24.70
C GLN A 205 -24.02 -3.51 24.84
N LYS A 206 -23.05 -4.41 25.03
CA LYS A 206 -21.64 -4.03 24.83
C LYS A 206 -21.50 -3.59 23.37
N PRO A 207 -21.08 -2.34 23.09
CA PRO A 207 -20.95 -1.87 21.72
C PRO A 207 -20.03 -2.82 20.95
N GLN A 208 -20.47 -3.23 19.77
CA GLN A 208 -19.59 -3.90 18.82
C GLN A 208 -18.39 -2.97 18.59
N ALA A 209 -17.16 -3.49 18.74
CA ALA A 209 -15.97 -2.67 18.51
C ALA A 209 -16.09 -2.00 17.14
N GLU A 210 -16.15 -0.67 17.13
CA GLU A 210 -16.31 0.09 15.91
C GLU A 210 -15.00 0.03 15.13
N ILE A 211 -15.01 -0.65 13.99
CA ILE A 211 -13.87 -0.65 13.06
C ILE A 211 -13.93 0.67 12.30
N ALA A 212 -12.99 1.56 12.60
CA ALA A 212 -12.93 2.90 12.01
C ALA A 212 -11.51 3.31 11.63
N HIS A 213 -11.41 4.36 10.79
CA HIS A 213 -10.16 5.01 10.40
C HIS A 213 -9.07 4.01 9.96
N TYR A 214 -7.90 4.02 10.61
CA TYR A 214 -6.74 3.19 10.25
C TYR A 214 -7.03 1.68 10.29
N GLN A 215 -8.04 1.26 11.06
CA GLN A 215 -8.40 -0.16 11.13
C GLN A 215 -9.03 -0.67 9.83
N LEU A 216 -9.62 0.22 9.00
CA LEU A 216 -10.30 -0.18 7.77
C LEU A 216 -9.38 -0.87 6.77
N LYS A 217 -8.11 -0.45 6.68
CA LYS A 217 -7.13 -0.96 5.71
C LYS A 217 -6.99 -2.48 5.79
N ILE A 218 -6.64 -2.97 6.97
CA ILE A 218 -6.40 -4.41 7.16
C ILE A 218 -7.67 -5.23 6.94
N PHE A 219 -8.84 -4.73 7.34
CA PHE A 219 -10.09 -5.45 7.14
C PHE A 219 -10.53 -5.43 5.67
N ALA A 220 -10.32 -4.33 4.95
CA ALA A 220 -10.49 -4.28 3.51
C ALA A 220 -9.56 -5.27 2.79
N MET A 221 -8.28 -5.34 3.17
CA MET A 221 -7.36 -6.35 2.66
C MET A 221 -7.80 -7.77 3.02
N LEU A 222 -8.22 -8.02 4.26
CA LEU A 222 -8.65 -9.35 4.71
C LEU A 222 -9.89 -9.83 3.96
N PHE A 223 -10.88 -8.96 3.80
CA PHE A 223 -12.18 -9.26 3.19
C PHE A 223 -12.26 -8.97 1.68
N SER A 224 -11.19 -8.51 1.04
CA SER A 224 -11.17 -8.44 -0.44
C SER A 224 -11.27 -9.83 -1.07
N SER A 225 -11.76 -9.91 -2.30
CA SER A 225 -11.90 -11.20 -3.00
C SER A 225 -10.60 -11.69 -3.65
N PHE A 226 -9.55 -10.88 -3.67
CA PHE A 226 -8.32 -11.17 -4.41
C PHE A 226 -7.35 -12.11 -3.66
N GLU A 227 -6.72 -13.04 -4.39
CA GLU A 227 -5.65 -13.90 -3.85
C GLU A 227 -4.32 -13.14 -3.73
N GLU A 228 -3.96 -12.34 -4.73
CA GLU A 228 -2.81 -11.41 -4.69
C GLU A 228 -3.32 -9.97 -4.76
N ILE A 229 -2.96 -9.17 -3.76
CA ILE A 229 -3.46 -7.82 -3.54
C ILE A 229 -2.37 -6.80 -3.85
N VAL A 230 -2.76 -5.74 -4.54
CA VAL A 230 -2.09 -4.43 -4.47
C VAL A 230 -2.96 -3.53 -3.59
N TRP A 231 -2.53 -3.27 -2.36
CA TRP A 231 -3.18 -2.26 -1.52
C TRP A 231 -2.72 -0.88 -1.97
N LEU A 232 -3.65 0.08 -2.01
CA LEU A 232 -3.36 1.50 -2.19
C LEU A 232 -4.23 2.35 -1.26
N ASP A 233 -3.62 3.35 -0.61
CA ASP A 233 -4.37 4.42 0.04
C ASP A 233 -5.01 5.33 -1.03
N ALA A 234 -6.07 6.05 -0.66
CA ALA A 234 -6.85 6.88 -1.58
C ALA A 234 -6.02 7.93 -2.34
N ASP A 235 -4.89 8.34 -1.77
CA ASP A 235 -3.96 9.34 -2.30
C ASP A 235 -2.58 8.76 -2.64
N CYS A 236 -2.48 7.44 -2.80
CA CYS A 236 -1.32 6.78 -3.36
C CYS A 236 -1.64 6.20 -4.73
N PHE A 237 -0.83 6.52 -5.73
CA PHE A 237 -1.02 6.05 -7.11
C PHE A 237 0.29 5.58 -7.75
N PRO A 238 0.23 4.56 -8.63
CA PRO A 238 1.40 4.04 -9.29
C PRO A 238 1.75 4.86 -10.55
N LEU A 239 3.03 4.84 -10.93
CA LEU A 239 3.49 5.42 -12.21
C LEU A 239 3.67 4.38 -13.33
N ARG A 240 3.50 3.10 -12.99
CA ARG A 240 3.54 1.96 -13.91
C ARG A 240 2.51 0.92 -13.48
N LYS A 241 2.30 -0.11 -14.30
CA LYS A 241 1.39 -1.20 -13.97
C LYS A 241 1.81 -1.90 -12.68
N PRO A 242 1.05 -1.82 -11.57
CA PRO A 242 1.46 -2.43 -10.31
C PRO A 242 1.43 -3.96 -10.36
N GLU A 243 0.69 -4.56 -11.29
CA GLU A 243 0.72 -6.02 -11.53
C GLU A 243 2.09 -6.54 -11.96
N GLU A 244 2.96 -5.69 -12.55
CA GLU A 244 4.32 -6.10 -12.93
C GLU A 244 5.13 -6.54 -11.71
N HIS A 245 4.94 -5.88 -10.57
CA HIS A 245 5.62 -6.25 -9.32
C HIS A 245 5.20 -7.63 -8.82
N LEU A 246 3.96 -8.04 -9.09
CA LEU A 246 3.43 -9.35 -8.69
C LEU A 246 4.04 -10.50 -9.53
N ASP A 247 4.64 -10.18 -10.67
CA ASP A 247 5.28 -11.15 -11.58
C ASP A 247 6.81 -11.17 -11.47
N LEU A 248 7.39 -10.28 -10.66
CA LEU A 248 8.83 -10.13 -10.49
C LEU A 248 9.29 -10.47 -9.07
N ASN A 249 10.59 -10.69 -8.94
CA ASN A 249 11.23 -10.71 -7.63
C ASN A 249 11.39 -9.25 -7.17
N PRO A 250 11.18 -8.96 -5.87
CA PRO A 250 11.17 -9.92 -4.77
C PRO A 250 9.80 -10.55 -4.45
N PHE A 251 8.69 -10.02 -4.96
CA PHE A 251 7.35 -10.49 -4.58
C PHE A 251 7.14 -11.98 -4.84
N LYS A 252 7.61 -12.53 -5.97
CA LYS A 252 7.47 -13.98 -6.24
C LYS A 252 8.21 -14.88 -5.25
N LEU A 253 9.21 -14.36 -4.55
CA LEU A 253 9.99 -15.12 -3.56
C LEU A 253 9.40 -14.98 -2.16
N THR A 254 8.94 -13.78 -1.81
CA THR A 254 8.47 -13.48 -0.46
C THR A 254 6.95 -13.61 -0.37
N GLY A 255 6.21 -13.05 -1.32
CA GLY A 255 4.75 -12.97 -1.31
C GLY A 255 4.23 -11.76 -0.56
N MET A 256 5.11 -10.94 0.01
CA MET A 256 4.79 -9.65 0.60
C MET A 256 5.91 -8.64 0.33
N VAL A 257 5.54 -7.43 -0.06
CA VAL A 257 6.46 -6.30 -0.29
C VAL A 257 5.90 -5.04 0.36
N THR A 258 6.74 -4.34 1.11
CA THR A 258 6.43 -3.04 1.74
C THR A 258 7.46 -1.99 1.33
N TRP A 259 7.11 -0.72 1.55
CA TRP A 259 7.99 0.41 1.29
C TRP A 259 8.38 1.14 2.58
N PRO A 260 9.54 1.82 2.59
CA PRO A 260 9.99 2.56 3.76
C PRO A 260 9.25 3.89 3.89
N ASP A 261 9.04 4.30 5.14
CA ASP A 261 8.77 5.68 5.54
C ASP A 261 10.10 6.42 5.80
N PHE A 262 10.04 7.71 6.08
CA PHE A 262 11.22 8.54 6.39
C PHE A 262 11.88 8.15 7.71
N TRP A 263 11.11 7.57 8.63
CA TRP A 263 11.48 7.48 10.04
C TRP A 263 12.18 6.17 10.39
N ILE A 264 13.04 6.22 11.40
CA ILE A 264 13.53 5.03 12.11
C ILE A 264 12.37 4.30 12.81
N SER A 265 12.47 2.97 12.97
CA SER A 265 11.47 2.22 13.72
C SER A 265 11.42 2.65 15.20
N THR A 266 10.21 2.90 15.70
CA THR A 266 9.95 3.24 17.10
C THR A 266 9.20 2.13 17.83
N VAL A 267 9.23 0.88 17.35
CA VAL A 267 8.57 -0.25 18.03
C VAL A 267 9.21 -0.47 19.41
N SER A 268 8.36 -0.52 20.45
CA SER A 268 8.76 -0.71 21.85
C SER A 268 9.44 -2.07 22.06
N PRO A 269 10.51 -2.15 22.90
CA PRO A 269 11.06 -3.42 23.36
C PRO A 269 10.01 -4.37 23.95
N LEU A 270 8.97 -3.84 24.60
CA LEU A 270 7.90 -4.64 25.19
C LEU A 270 7.10 -5.42 24.13
N TYR A 271 6.92 -4.87 22.93
CA TYR A 271 6.26 -5.60 21.84
C TYR A 271 7.03 -6.87 21.48
N TYR A 272 8.36 -6.81 21.41
CA TYR A 272 9.18 -7.97 21.08
C TYR A 272 9.16 -9.03 22.18
N ASN A 273 9.03 -8.63 23.45
CA ASN A 273 8.75 -9.56 24.55
C ASN A 273 7.38 -10.24 24.38
N ILE A 274 6.32 -9.44 24.17
CA ILE A 274 4.94 -9.92 23.98
C ILE A 274 4.83 -10.89 22.79
N SER A 275 5.46 -10.56 21.67
CA SER A 275 5.44 -11.37 20.45
C SER A 275 6.51 -12.47 20.41
N GLN A 276 7.33 -12.59 21.47
CA GLN A 276 8.41 -13.57 21.60
C GLN A 276 9.40 -13.55 20.43
N GLN A 277 9.80 -12.35 20.02
CA GLN A 277 10.69 -12.13 18.90
C GLN A 277 12.03 -11.55 19.36
N PRO A 278 13.14 -11.84 18.66
CA PRO A 278 14.37 -11.11 18.87
C PRO A 278 14.18 -9.64 18.46
N ILE A 279 14.77 -8.72 19.22
CA ILE A 279 14.74 -7.29 18.89
C ILE A 279 15.69 -7.05 17.70
N PRO A 280 15.19 -6.53 16.55
CA PRO A 280 16.03 -6.24 15.41
C PRO A 280 16.93 -5.03 15.66
N SER A 281 18.10 -5.02 15.02
CA SER A 281 18.98 -3.85 14.98
C SER A 281 18.24 -2.63 14.44
N MET A 282 18.49 -1.47 15.05
CA MET A 282 17.91 -0.20 14.59
C MET A 282 18.40 0.17 13.18
N GLY A 283 19.59 -0.27 12.78
CA GLY A 283 20.11 -0.07 11.42
C GLY A 283 19.55 -1.04 10.37
N LEU A 284 18.67 -1.98 10.74
CA LEU A 284 18.20 -3.03 9.84
C LEU A 284 17.38 -2.47 8.67
N ARG A 285 16.44 -1.56 8.96
CA ARG A 285 15.52 -0.95 7.99
C ARG A 285 14.78 0.23 8.61
N ALA A 286 14.25 1.10 7.76
CA ALA A 286 13.31 2.15 8.16
C ALA A 286 11.99 1.57 8.69
N SER A 287 11.19 2.43 9.33
CA SER A 287 9.77 2.18 9.56
C SER A 287 9.03 2.02 8.22
N SER A 288 7.84 1.42 8.27
CA SER A 288 7.05 1.15 7.06
C SER A 288 6.11 2.29 6.72
N GLU A 289 6.01 2.61 5.43
CA GLU A 289 4.94 3.43 4.90
C GLU A 289 3.96 2.53 4.15
N THR A 290 2.68 2.57 4.55
CA THR A 290 1.66 1.61 4.09
C THR A 290 0.63 2.22 3.15
N GLY A 291 0.92 3.38 2.56
CA GLY A 291 0.22 3.90 1.40
C GLY A 291 0.11 2.89 0.25
N GLN A 292 1.01 1.90 0.20
CA GLN A 292 0.93 0.76 -0.69
C GLN A 292 1.59 -0.49 -0.08
N ILE A 293 1.00 -1.65 -0.34
CA ILE A 293 1.51 -2.96 0.07
C ILE A 293 1.19 -3.97 -1.03
N LEU A 294 2.14 -4.86 -1.35
CA LEU A 294 1.84 -6.06 -2.15
C LEU A 294 1.74 -7.25 -1.20
N LEU A 295 0.70 -8.07 -1.33
CA LEU A 295 0.50 -9.22 -0.45
C LEU A 295 -0.23 -10.37 -1.14
N SER A 296 0.27 -11.59 -0.98
CA SER A 296 -0.40 -12.83 -1.37
C SER A 296 -1.13 -13.42 -0.16
N LYS A 297 -2.46 -13.46 -0.17
CA LYS A 297 -3.24 -14.09 0.91
C LYS A 297 -2.94 -15.58 1.03
N LYS A 298 -2.49 -16.19 -0.06
CA LYS A 298 -2.10 -17.60 -0.11
C LYS A 298 -0.85 -17.90 0.71
N THR A 299 0.13 -17.00 0.73
CA THR A 299 1.39 -17.18 1.47
C THR A 299 1.44 -16.41 2.79
N HIS A 300 0.56 -15.42 2.98
CA HIS A 300 0.54 -14.52 4.13
C HIS A 300 -0.79 -14.56 4.91
N GLN A 301 -1.37 -15.76 5.05
CA GLN A 301 -2.64 -15.93 5.76
C GLN A 301 -2.49 -15.56 7.24
N ILE A 302 -1.44 -16.04 7.90
CA ILE A 302 -1.26 -15.82 9.34
C ILE A 302 -0.90 -14.37 9.60
N THR A 303 -0.07 -13.75 8.74
CA THR A 303 0.21 -12.32 8.74
C THR A 303 -1.07 -11.50 8.69
N LEU A 304 -2.00 -11.79 7.79
CA LEU A 304 -3.26 -11.04 7.67
C LEU A 304 -4.12 -11.16 8.93
N LEU A 305 -4.24 -12.37 9.49
CA LEU A 305 -5.02 -12.60 10.71
C LEU A 305 -4.39 -11.89 11.92
N LEU A 306 -3.06 -11.95 12.04
CA LEU A 306 -2.33 -11.33 13.13
C LEU A 306 -2.28 -9.80 13.00
N ALA A 307 -2.13 -9.26 11.80
CA ALA A 307 -2.27 -7.84 11.53
C ALA A 307 -3.70 -7.37 11.84
N ALA A 308 -4.73 -8.15 11.50
CA ALA A 308 -6.12 -7.83 11.86
C ALA A 308 -6.31 -7.79 13.38
N TYR A 309 -5.72 -8.72 14.12
CA TYR A 309 -5.72 -8.71 15.59
C TYR A 309 -5.01 -7.47 16.16
N TYR A 310 -3.82 -7.12 15.64
CA TYR A 310 -3.10 -5.92 16.05
C TYR A 310 -3.91 -4.65 15.81
N ASN A 311 -4.58 -4.53 14.66
CA ASN A 311 -5.41 -3.36 14.36
C ASN A 311 -6.73 -3.35 15.12
N TYR A 312 -7.35 -4.51 15.38
CA TYR A 312 -8.57 -4.60 16.17
C TYR A 312 -8.35 -4.08 17.60
N TYR A 313 -7.21 -4.39 18.21
CA TYR A 313 -6.77 -3.84 19.50
C TYR A 313 -5.79 -2.67 19.38
N GLY A 314 -5.69 -2.10 18.18
CA GLY A 314 -4.70 -1.10 17.79
C GLY A 314 -4.76 0.16 18.63
N PRO A 315 -5.87 0.93 18.57
CA PRO A 315 -5.99 2.20 19.30
C PRO A 315 -5.70 2.09 20.79
N SER A 316 -6.09 0.97 21.40
CA SER A 316 -5.93 0.73 22.84
C SER A 316 -4.55 0.19 23.24
N HIS A 317 -3.93 -0.69 22.45
CA HIS A 317 -2.78 -1.47 22.90
C HIS A 317 -1.65 -1.48 21.87
N TYR A 318 -1.92 -1.97 20.66
CA TYR A 318 -0.85 -2.25 19.69
C TYR A 318 -0.30 -0.98 18.99
N PHE A 319 -1.11 0.05 18.71
CA PHE A 319 -0.57 1.28 18.09
C PHE A 319 0.44 1.98 19.01
N PRO A 320 0.16 2.20 20.32
CA PRO A 320 1.16 2.72 21.25
C PRO A 320 2.42 1.85 21.35
N LEU A 321 2.27 0.53 21.37
CA LEU A 321 3.41 -0.41 21.43
C LEU A 321 4.28 -0.37 20.17
N LEU A 322 3.65 -0.25 18.99
CA LEU A 322 4.34 -0.35 17.71
C LEU A 322 4.89 1.00 17.22
N SER A 323 4.33 2.12 17.65
CA SER A 323 4.74 3.45 17.17
C SER A 323 5.19 4.42 18.26
N GLN A 324 4.83 4.22 19.53
CA GLN A 324 5.20 5.08 20.66
C GLN A 324 4.90 6.58 20.41
N GLY A 325 3.81 6.90 19.71
CA GLY A 325 3.41 8.28 19.39
C GLY A 325 4.21 8.94 18.26
N ALA A 326 5.02 8.17 17.53
CA ALA A 326 5.76 8.67 16.38
C ALA A 326 4.83 9.15 15.24
N PRO A 327 5.34 9.96 14.30
CA PRO A 327 4.56 10.41 13.14
C PRO A 327 3.94 9.25 12.35
N GLY A 328 2.64 9.35 12.09
CA GLY A 328 1.87 8.31 11.41
C GLY A 328 1.54 7.10 12.30
N GLU A 329 1.47 7.26 13.63
CA GLU A 329 0.97 6.22 14.53
C GLU A 329 -0.40 5.68 14.08
N GLY A 330 -0.49 4.36 13.90
CA GLY A 330 -1.65 3.69 13.34
C GLY A 330 -1.31 2.29 12.84
N ASP A 331 -1.93 1.90 11.73
CA ASP A 331 -1.85 0.59 11.13
C ASP A 331 -0.50 0.27 10.47
N LYS A 332 0.30 1.30 10.11
CA LYS A 332 1.48 1.13 9.26
C LYS A 332 2.47 0.08 9.77
N GLU A 333 2.78 0.09 11.07
CA GLU A 333 3.75 -0.83 11.67
C GLU A 333 3.18 -2.24 11.93
N THR A 334 1.87 -2.45 11.76
CA THR A 334 1.24 -3.74 12.09
C THR A 334 1.61 -4.85 11.12
N PHE A 335 1.83 -4.54 9.84
CA PHE A 335 2.01 -5.53 8.78
C PHE A 335 3.37 -6.24 8.86
N LEU A 336 4.47 -5.47 8.92
CA LEU A 336 5.81 -6.05 9.03
C LEU A 336 6.00 -6.83 10.34
N GLN A 337 5.40 -6.33 11.41
CA GLN A 337 5.51 -6.94 12.73
C GLN A 337 4.65 -8.21 12.82
N ALA A 338 3.49 -8.25 12.16
CA ALA A 338 2.70 -9.47 12.02
C ALA A 338 3.42 -10.51 11.15
N ALA A 339 4.01 -10.12 10.02
CA ALA A 339 4.75 -11.05 9.16
C ALA A 339 5.97 -11.65 9.87
N SER A 340 6.71 -10.80 10.58
CA SER A 340 7.80 -11.22 11.45
C SER A 340 7.30 -12.26 12.47
N ALA A 341 6.24 -11.95 13.23
CA ALA A 341 5.73 -12.82 14.30
C ALA A 341 5.09 -14.12 13.78
N ALA A 342 4.53 -14.09 12.57
CA ALA A 342 4.04 -15.27 11.87
C ALA A 342 5.16 -16.17 11.29
N GLY A 343 6.38 -15.64 11.18
CA GLY A 343 7.48 -16.31 10.47
C GLY A 343 7.28 -16.38 8.96
N GLU A 344 6.40 -15.53 8.40
CA GLU A 344 6.12 -15.47 6.96
C GLU A 344 7.08 -14.47 6.28
N PRO A 345 7.69 -14.82 5.13
CA PRO A 345 8.77 -14.04 4.54
C PRO A 345 8.25 -12.78 3.83
N PHE A 346 8.88 -11.64 4.08
CA PHE A 346 8.55 -10.37 3.42
C PHE A 346 9.80 -9.71 2.82
N TYR A 347 9.59 -8.80 1.88
CA TYR A 347 10.62 -7.88 1.39
C TYR A 347 10.28 -6.45 1.81
N ALA A 348 11.11 -5.86 2.67
CA ALA A 348 11.04 -4.44 2.99
C ALA A 348 12.00 -3.69 2.06
N THR A 349 11.46 -2.88 1.15
CA THR A 349 12.23 -2.06 0.20
C THR A 349 13.21 -1.16 0.97
N SER A 350 14.48 -1.14 0.55
CA SER A 350 15.55 -0.42 1.25
C SER A 350 15.93 0.90 0.57
N GLU A 351 15.56 1.10 -0.70
CA GLU A 351 15.72 2.38 -1.38
C GLU A 351 14.92 3.47 -0.63
N SER A 352 15.63 4.49 -0.13
CA SER A 352 15.06 5.53 0.72
C SER A 352 13.94 6.29 0.03
N VAL A 353 12.85 6.54 0.76
CA VAL A 353 11.77 7.43 0.32
C VAL A 353 12.30 8.86 0.10
N THR A 354 11.76 9.56 -0.90
CA THR A 354 12.12 10.95 -1.21
C THR A 354 10.91 11.87 -1.06
N ALA A 355 11.01 12.91 -0.25
CA ALA A 355 9.96 13.92 -0.12
C ALA A 355 9.92 14.80 -1.38
N ILE A 356 8.72 15.11 -1.87
CA ILE A 356 8.51 16.07 -2.94
C ILE A 356 7.52 17.16 -2.54
N GLY A 357 7.74 18.36 -3.07
CA GLY A 357 7.05 19.58 -2.67
C GLY A 357 7.60 20.77 -3.42
N HIS A 358 7.39 21.98 -2.92
CA HIS A 358 7.99 23.20 -3.46
C HIS A 358 8.86 23.92 -2.42
N VAL A 359 9.58 24.94 -2.86
CA VAL A 359 10.52 25.70 -2.01
C VAL A 359 9.81 26.43 -0.86
N LYS A 360 10.24 26.18 0.37
CA LYS A 360 9.78 26.86 1.60
C LYS A 360 10.83 27.87 2.06
N GLY A 361 10.39 29.09 2.38
CA GLY A 361 11.27 30.14 2.91
C GLY A 361 11.98 30.96 1.82
N LYS A 362 12.43 32.17 2.17
CA LYS A 362 13.07 33.11 1.23
C LYS A 362 14.51 32.74 0.90
N ASP A 363 15.14 31.89 1.69
CA ASP A 363 16.51 31.42 1.55
C ASP A 363 16.63 30.23 0.58
N GLY A 364 15.50 29.65 0.16
CA GLY A 364 15.45 28.62 -0.88
C GLY A 364 15.89 27.23 -0.42
N THR A 365 16.15 27.02 0.88
CA THR A 365 16.73 25.77 1.40
C THR A 365 15.69 24.80 1.95
N GLY A 366 14.52 25.29 2.38
CA GLY A 366 13.43 24.48 2.90
C GLY A 366 12.56 23.89 1.79
N ILE A 367 11.91 22.76 2.08
CA ILE A 367 10.88 22.17 1.21
C ILE A 367 9.55 22.15 1.98
N ALA A 368 8.49 22.66 1.35
CA ALA A 368 7.10 22.45 1.74
C ALA A 368 6.62 21.13 1.12
N GLY A 369 6.96 20.01 1.76
CA GLY A 369 6.68 18.67 1.25
C GLY A 369 5.18 18.38 1.18
N SER A 370 4.68 17.99 0.01
CA SER A 370 3.26 17.69 -0.21
C SER A 370 2.97 16.26 -0.65
N ALA A 371 4.01 15.55 -1.06
CA ALA A 371 3.96 14.14 -1.41
C ALA A 371 5.30 13.46 -1.13
N MET A 372 5.34 12.15 -1.31
CA MET A 372 6.56 11.37 -1.26
C MET A 372 6.64 10.38 -2.42
N VAL A 373 7.87 10.06 -2.82
CA VAL A 373 8.23 9.22 -3.95
C VAL A 373 8.85 7.94 -3.42
N GLN A 374 8.35 6.80 -3.92
CA GLN A 374 8.79 5.48 -3.54
C GLN A 374 9.13 4.64 -4.77
N PHE A 375 10.15 3.80 -4.63
CA PHE A 375 10.90 3.25 -5.76
C PHE A 375 10.59 1.78 -6.04
N ASP A 376 10.96 1.33 -7.23
CA ASP A 376 10.70 -0.02 -7.73
C ASP A 376 11.52 -1.07 -6.95
N PRO A 377 10.87 -1.99 -6.21
CA PRO A 377 11.55 -3.02 -5.43
C PRO A 377 12.24 -4.07 -6.31
N SER A 378 11.77 -4.26 -7.54
CA SER A 378 12.34 -5.22 -8.48
C SER A 378 13.67 -4.71 -9.05
N ASP A 379 13.76 -3.40 -9.31
CA ASP A 379 15.02 -2.76 -9.71
C ASP A 379 16.05 -2.80 -8.57
N GLU A 380 15.64 -2.50 -7.33
CA GLU A 380 16.50 -2.61 -6.16
C GLU A 380 17.01 -4.04 -5.97
N TYR A 381 16.10 -5.03 -6.00
CA TYR A 381 16.45 -6.44 -5.84
C TYR A 381 17.44 -6.90 -6.93
N ARG A 382 17.20 -6.52 -8.19
CA ARG A 382 18.12 -6.81 -9.29
C ARG A 382 19.50 -6.20 -9.06
N ASN A 383 19.57 -4.95 -8.62
CA ASN A 383 20.84 -4.29 -8.30
C ASN A 383 21.59 -5.00 -7.16
N TYR A 384 20.87 -5.44 -6.12
CA TYR A 384 21.43 -6.22 -5.02
C TYR A 384 22.02 -7.55 -5.51
N GLN A 385 21.29 -8.29 -6.36
CA GLN A 385 21.77 -9.55 -6.94
C GLN A 385 23.04 -9.35 -7.79
N LEU A 386 23.08 -8.29 -8.61
CA LEU A 386 24.26 -7.94 -9.41
C LEU A 386 25.47 -7.60 -8.52
N ALA A 387 25.26 -6.87 -7.42
CA ALA A 387 26.31 -6.56 -6.47
C ALA A 387 26.90 -7.83 -5.83
N LEU A 388 26.07 -8.76 -5.39
CA LEU A 388 26.52 -10.05 -4.83
C LEU A 388 27.36 -10.84 -5.83
N ILE A 389 26.90 -10.96 -7.08
CA ILE A 389 27.61 -11.68 -8.14
C ILE A 389 29.00 -11.05 -8.39
N ASN A 390 29.08 -9.72 -8.39
CA ASN A 390 30.34 -9.00 -8.60
C ASN A 390 31.31 -9.20 -7.43
N THR A 391 30.84 -9.17 -6.18
CA THR A 391 31.66 -9.46 -5.01
C THR A 391 32.22 -10.89 -5.05
N HIS A 392 31.41 -11.89 -5.42
CA HIS A 392 31.88 -13.26 -5.58
C HIS A 392 32.93 -13.41 -6.70
N LYS A 393 32.76 -12.72 -7.83
CA LYS A 393 33.75 -12.73 -8.93
C LYS A 393 35.08 -12.09 -8.54
N ASN A 394 35.04 -11.00 -7.77
CA ASN A 394 36.25 -10.32 -7.30
C ASN A 394 37.01 -11.17 -6.27
N ASN A 395 36.29 -11.82 -5.34
CA ASN A 395 36.91 -12.72 -4.37
C ASN A 395 37.53 -13.98 -5.02
N ASN A 396 36.99 -14.44 -6.15
CA ASN A 396 37.57 -15.55 -6.93
C ASN A 396 38.73 -15.14 -7.87
N ARG A 397 39.02 -13.84 -8.01
CA ARG A 397 40.11 -13.30 -8.84
C ARG A 397 41.29 -12.79 -8.00
N HIS A 398 41.69 -13.53 -6.98
CA HIS A 398 43.02 -13.39 -6.38
C HIS A 398 44.10 -14.03 -7.27
N SER A 399 44.24 -13.54 -8.50
CA SER A 399 45.45 -13.69 -9.31
C SER A 399 45.36 -12.74 -10.51
N GLN A 400 46.28 -11.79 -10.52
CA GLN A 400 46.66 -10.90 -11.62
C GLN A 400 45.73 -9.72 -11.97
N HIS A 401 46.32 -8.53 -11.76
CA HIS A 401 46.02 -7.22 -12.35
C HIS A 401 44.68 -7.07 -13.07
N SER A 402 43.74 -6.36 -12.44
CA SER A 402 42.60 -5.80 -13.17
C SER A 402 42.46 -4.30 -12.89
N ASN A 403 42.75 -3.52 -13.92
CA ASN A 403 42.31 -2.14 -14.10
C ASN A 403 40.78 -2.10 -14.01
N SER A 404 40.22 -1.68 -12.87
CA SER A 404 38.78 -1.81 -12.62
C SER A 404 38.01 -0.57 -13.07
N ASN A 405 37.59 -0.55 -14.33
CA ASN A 405 36.40 0.21 -14.74
C ASN A 405 35.15 -0.63 -14.44
N SER A 406 34.87 -0.87 -13.15
CA SER A 406 33.74 -1.70 -12.70
C SER A 406 32.43 -0.94 -12.49
N ASN A 407 32.27 0.23 -13.12
CA ASN A 407 31.07 1.06 -12.98
C ASN A 407 29.94 0.72 -13.96
N SER A 408 29.92 -0.47 -14.57
CA SER A 408 28.93 -0.82 -15.59
C SER A 408 27.70 -1.51 -14.98
N ASN A 409 26.59 -0.76 -14.97
CA ASN A 409 25.18 -1.18 -14.89
C ASN A 409 24.46 -1.20 -13.52
N LYS A 410 24.86 -0.40 -12.52
CA LYS A 410 23.91 -0.07 -11.42
C LYS A 410 22.97 1.04 -11.90
N THR A 411 21.76 0.66 -12.31
CA THR A 411 20.71 1.62 -12.69
C THR A 411 19.98 2.08 -11.44
N SER A 412 19.86 3.38 -11.20
CA SER A 412 19.03 3.90 -10.11
C SER A 412 17.61 3.33 -10.20
N PRO A 413 17.03 2.82 -9.10
CA PRO A 413 15.67 2.30 -9.11
C PRO A 413 14.70 3.34 -9.66
N ARG A 414 13.80 2.92 -10.55
CA ARG A 414 12.81 3.84 -11.11
C ARG A 414 11.76 4.17 -10.05
N VAL A 415 11.07 5.30 -10.21
CA VAL A 415 9.89 5.58 -9.36
C VAL A 415 8.79 4.57 -9.65
N SER A 416 8.12 4.10 -8.59
CA SER A 416 7.01 3.17 -8.66
C SER A 416 5.70 3.80 -8.19
N PHE A 417 5.73 4.53 -7.08
CA PHE A 417 4.55 5.13 -6.47
C PHE A 417 4.81 6.57 -6.03
N ILE A 418 3.76 7.39 -6.08
CA ILE A 418 3.68 8.68 -5.39
C ILE A 418 2.54 8.60 -4.37
N HIS A 419 2.86 8.94 -3.12
CA HIS A 419 1.88 9.11 -2.05
C HIS A 419 1.71 10.61 -1.78
N ALA A 420 0.62 11.20 -2.27
CA ALA A 420 0.30 12.62 -2.20
C ALA A 420 -0.37 13.00 -0.85
N ASN A 421 0.42 12.83 0.20
CA ASN A 421 -0.05 12.64 1.56
C ASN A 421 -0.55 13.89 2.30
N TYR A 422 -0.04 15.10 1.99
CA TYR A 422 -0.42 16.29 2.76
C TYR A 422 -0.28 17.67 2.06
N PRO A 423 -1.37 18.45 1.90
CA PRO A 423 -2.76 18.03 2.09
C PRO A 423 -3.13 16.98 1.05
N LYS A 424 -4.23 16.26 1.30
CA LYS A 424 -4.84 15.42 0.26
C LYS A 424 -5.29 16.33 -0.88
N PHE A 425 -4.98 15.94 -2.12
CA PHE A 425 -5.28 16.70 -3.35
C PHE A 425 -6.77 16.61 -3.74
N ASN A 426 -7.67 16.91 -2.80
CA ASN A 426 -9.10 17.02 -3.07
C ASN A 426 -9.36 18.36 -3.76
N PRO A 427 -9.97 18.39 -4.96
CA PRO A 427 -10.28 19.61 -5.70
C PRO A 427 -10.94 20.71 -4.86
N ALA A 428 -11.80 20.33 -3.93
CA ALA A 428 -12.57 21.27 -3.11
C ALA A 428 -11.77 21.89 -1.95
N THR A 429 -10.57 21.38 -1.63
CA THR A 429 -9.83 21.82 -0.44
C THR A 429 -8.34 22.05 -0.67
N VAL A 430 -7.76 21.57 -1.77
CA VAL A 430 -6.30 21.64 -2.01
C VAL A 430 -5.77 23.08 -2.08
N PHE A 431 -6.61 24.02 -2.51
CA PHE A 431 -6.28 25.46 -2.59
C PHE A 431 -6.42 26.22 -1.27
N ASN A 432 -6.74 25.55 -0.15
CA ASN A 432 -6.91 26.25 1.12
C ASN A 432 -5.57 26.76 1.66
N LEU A 433 -5.47 28.08 1.89
CA LEU A 433 -4.28 28.74 2.42
C LEU A 433 -3.96 28.38 3.88
N ALA A 434 -4.88 27.72 4.59
CA ALA A 434 -4.64 27.20 5.94
C ALA A 434 -3.73 25.95 5.96
N HIS A 435 -3.53 25.28 4.83
CA HIS A 435 -2.57 24.18 4.74
C HIS A 435 -1.16 24.71 4.95
N GLU A 436 -0.36 24.06 5.80
CA GLU A 436 1.03 24.49 6.05
C GLU A 436 1.86 24.48 4.76
N THR A 437 1.63 23.48 3.91
CA THR A 437 2.43 23.24 2.70
C THR A 437 1.93 24.03 1.50
N LYS A 438 0.71 24.60 1.53
CA LYS A 438 0.12 25.42 0.44
C LYS A 438 0.47 24.93 -0.97
N PRO A 439 0.28 23.65 -1.32
CA PRO A 439 0.96 22.99 -2.44
C PRO A 439 0.73 23.67 -3.79
N THR A 440 -0.35 24.43 -3.95
CA THR A 440 -0.73 25.10 -5.20
C THR A 440 -0.17 26.51 -5.35
N TYR A 441 0.62 27.01 -4.39
CA TYR A 441 1.04 28.41 -4.34
C TYR A 441 2.56 28.55 -4.28
N ARG A 442 3.10 29.50 -5.04
CA ARG A 442 4.48 29.98 -4.88
C ARG A 442 4.59 30.88 -3.66
N LEU A 443 5.83 31.23 -3.30
CA LEU A 443 6.14 32.12 -2.17
C LEU A 443 5.55 33.53 -2.33
N ASP A 444 5.34 34.00 -3.57
CA ASP A 444 4.72 35.29 -3.88
C ASP A 444 3.18 35.25 -3.87
N GLY A 445 2.59 34.07 -3.65
CA GLY A 445 1.14 33.85 -3.65
C GLY A 445 0.53 33.54 -5.02
N SER A 446 1.32 33.52 -6.09
CA SER A 446 0.87 33.07 -7.42
C SER A 446 0.63 31.55 -7.47
N ASP A 447 -0.21 31.09 -8.40
CA ASP A 447 -0.43 29.66 -8.64
C ASP A 447 0.84 29.03 -9.24
N GLY A 448 1.37 27.96 -8.64
CA GLY A 448 2.57 27.28 -9.14
C GLY A 448 2.53 25.76 -8.96
N ARG A 449 3.52 25.08 -9.54
CA ARG A 449 3.68 23.63 -9.40
C ARG A 449 3.84 23.20 -7.93
N ALA A 450 3.19 22.09 -7.59
CA ALA A 450 3.23 21.47 -6.29
C ALA A 450 4.51 20.68 -6.04
N TRP A 451 5.15 20.14 -7.07
CA TRP A 451 6.31 19.27 -6.96
C TRP A 451 7.50 19.81 -7.76
N VAL A 452 8.12 20.84 -7.20
CA VAL A 452 9.38 21.45 -7.69
C VAL A 452 10.53 20.94 -6.82
N VAL A 453 11.09 19.79 -7.19
CA VAL A 453 12.22 19.13 -6.49
C VAL A 453 13.48 19.05 -7.35
N SER A 454 14.52 18.36 -6.86
CA SER A 454 15.75 18.14 -7.63
C SER A 454 15.46 17.53 -9.00
N ARG A 455 16.12 18.05 -10.04
CA ARG A 455 15.96 17.60 -11.43
C ARG A 455 16.21 16.09 -11.58
N ASP A 456 17.13 15.52 -10.79
CA ASP A 456 17.40 14.08 -10.78
C ASP A 456 16.18 13.25 -10.33
N THR A 457 15.44 13.73 -9.33
CA THR A 457 14.21 13.07 -8.86
C THR A 457 13.11 13.18 -9.92
N LEU A 458 12.92 14.37 -10.48
CA LEU A 458 11.93 14.61 -11.54
C LEU A 458 12.23 13.80 -12.80
N ALA A 459 13.50 13.71 -13.22
CA ALA A 459 13.90 12.90 -14.36
C ALA A 459 13.56 11.40 -14.18
N ARG A 460 13.59 10.90 -12.93
CA ARG A 460 13.21 9.49 -12.61
C ARG A 460 11.71 9.21 -12.73
N PHE A 461 10.86 10.23 -12.86
CA PHE A 461 9.42 10.05 -13.14
C PHE A 461 9.19 9.49 -14.55
N GLY A 462 10.05 9.85 -15.50
CA GLY A 462 9.97 9.40 -16.90
C GLY A 462 8.95 10.16 -17.76
N TYR A 463 8.11 10.99 -17.16
CA TYR A 463 7.20 11.94 -17.83
C TYR A 463 6.75 13.01 -16.82
N ASP A 464 6.02 14.02 -17.28
CA ASP A 464 5.44 15.05 -16.42
C ASP A 464 4.24 14.51 -15.62
N VAL A 465 4.55 13.82 -14.52
CA VAL A 465 3.55 13.18 -13.65
C VAL A 465 2.67 14.19 -12.95
N GLU A 466 3.22 15.34 -12.57
CA GLU A 466 2.43 16.37 -11.90
C GLU A 466 1.34 16.90 -12.83
N ARG A 467 1.71 17.24 -14.06
CA ARG A 467 0.76 17.62 -15.10
C ARG A 467 -0.28 16.53 -15.29
N ALA A 468 0.14 15.28 -15.52
CA ALA A 468 -0.78 14.16 -15.70
C ALA A 468 -1.76 13.97 -14.52
N TYR A 469 -1.30 14.14 -13.28
CA TYR A 469 -2.15 14.02 -12.11
C TYR A 469 -3.18 15.15 -12.03
N TRP A 470 -2.76 16.38 -12.33
CA TRP A 470 -3.67 17.52 -12.38
C TRP A 470 -4.65 17.48 -13.56
N GLU A 471 -4.35 16.80 -14.68
CA GLU A 471 -5.34 16.47 -15.72
C GLU A 471 -6.46 15.60 -15.13
N GLU A 472 -6.12 14.61 -14.31
CA GLU A 472 -7.12 13.75 -13.67
C GLU A 472 -7.90 14.49 -12.58
N ILE A 473 -7.25 15.35 -11.80
CA ILE A 473 -7.92 16.23 -10.83
C ILE A 473 -8.90 17.18 -11.54
N LEU A 474 -8.50 17.75 -12.68
CA LEU A 474 -9.34 18.61 -13.50
C LEU A 474 -10.57 17.85 -14.03
N TRP A 475 -10.37 16.64 -14.55
CA TRP A 475 -11.46 15.77 -14.98
C TRP A 475 -12.42 15.48 -13.82
N VAL A 476 -11.91 15.09 -12.65
CA VAL A 476 -12.73 14.82 -11.46
C VAL A 476 -13.50 16.07 -11.01
N ALA A 477 -12.86 17.24 -11.00
CA ALA A 477 -13.49 18.50 -10.59
C ALA A 477 -14.65 18.91 -11.50
N CYS A 478 -14.51 18.69 -12.81
CA CYS A 478 -15.45 19.18 -13.82
C CYS A 478 -16.50 18.15 -14.24
N GLU A 479 -16.11 16.91 -14.53
CA GLU A 479 -17.04 15.86 -14.98
C GLU A 479 -17.88 15.27 -13.84
N LEU A 480 -17.34 15.31 -12.61
CA LEU A 480 -18.04 14.83 -11.41
C LEU A 480 -18.53 15.99 -10.54
N LYS A 481 -18.70 17.19 -11.11
CA LYS A 481 -19.25 18.37 -10.43
C LYS A 481 -20.61 18.01 -9.80
N GLY A 482 -20.71 18.24 -8.49
CA GLY A 482 -21.93 17.94 -7.73
C GLY A 482 -22.24 16.45 -7.51
N LYS A 483 -21.38 15.52 -7.94
CA LYS A 483 -21.60 14.08 -7.74
C LYS A 483 -21.12 13.56 -6.38
N PHE A 484 -20.25 14.30 -5.70
CA PHE A 484 -19.73 13.92 -4.38
C PHE A 484 -20.51 14.61 -3.26
N ARG A 485 -20.99 13.84 -2.27
CA ARG A 485 -21.68 14.41 -1.09
C ARG A 485 -20.78 15.40 -0.32
N SER A 486 -19.48 15.13 -0.27
CA SER A 486 -18.49 16.01 0.39
C SER A 486 -18.30 17.39 -0.27
N TRP A 487 -18.93 17.62 -1.42
CA TRP A 487 -18.94 18.88 -2.16
C TRP A 487 -20.28 19.63 -2.06
N GLU A 488 -21.28 19.08 -1.37
CA GLU A 488 -22.54 19.78 -1.12
C GLU A 488 -22.29 21.14 -0.45
N GLY A 489 -22.95 22.19 -0.97
CA GLY A 489 -22.76 23.56 -0.51
C GLY A 489 -21.45 24.24 -0.92
N LYS A 490 -20.61 23.59 -1.74
CA LYS A 490 -19.39 24.18 -2.30
C LYS A 490 -19.58 24.53 -3.77
N GLU A 491 -19.21 25.75 -4.13
CA GLU A 491 -19.30 26.26 -5.50
C GLU A 491 -17.90 26.57 -6.06
N GLY A 492 -17.79 26.71 -7.38
CA GLY A 492 -16.55 27.14 -8.02
C GLY A 492 -15.40 26.11 -8.06
N ILE A 493 -15.65 24.84 -7.73
CA ILE A 493 -14.59 23.81 -7.64
C ILE A 493 -13.92 23.58 -9.01
N CYS A 494 -14.70 23.29 -10.05
CA CYS A 494 -14.17 23.09 -11.41
C CYS A 494 -13.48 24.36 -11.91
N GLU A 495 -14.10 25.52 -11.70
CA GLU A 495 -13.62 26.82 -12.16
C GLU A 495 -12.26 27.18 -11.51
N ARG A 496 -12.09 26.90 -10.21
CA ARG A 496 -10.82 27.10 -9.50
C ARG A 496 -9.72 26.17 -10.02
N VAL A 497 -10.04 24.91 -10.28
CA VAL A 497 -9.07 23.93 -10.84
C VAL A 497 -8.71 24.29 -12.28
N GLN A 498 -9.66 24.68 -13.13
CA GLN A 498 -9.41 25.16 -14.49
C GLN A 498 -8.49 26.38 -14.50
N LYS A 499 -8.74 27.36 -13.62
CA LYS A 499 -7.89 28.54 -13.48
C LYS A 499 -6.46 28.17 -13.08
N TYR A 500 -6.31 27.30 -12.08
CA TYR A 500 -4.99 26.81 -11.67
C TYR A 500 -4.28 26.10 -12.82
N TRP A 501 -4.97 25.19 -13.49
CA TRP A 501 -4.45 24.43 -14.62
C TRP A 501 -3.93 25.33 -15.74
N ALA A 502 -4.72 26.33 -16.13
CA ALA A 502 -4.32 27.30 -17.15
C ALA A 502 -3.12 28.16 -16.70
N ASN A 503 -3.09 28.60 -15.44
CA ASN A 503 -1.99 29.42 -14.92
C ASN A 503 -0.67 28.66 -14.84
N VAL A 504 -0.71 27.38 -14.45
CA VAL A 504 0.50 26.57 -14.19
C VAL A 504 0.97 25.85 -15.45
N PHE A 505 0.07 25.17 -16.16
CA PHE A 505 0.43 24.32 -17.30
C PHE A 505 0.08 24.93 -18.67
N GLY A 506 -0.76 25.98 -18.69
CA GLY A 506 -1.10 26.69 -19.93
C GLY A 506 0.05 27.55 -20.44
N ALA A 507 0.74 28.29 -19.56
CA ALA A 507 1.89 29.12 -19.92
C ALA A 507 3.10 28.31 -20.41
N GLU A 508 3.26 27.07 -19.94
CA GLU A 508 4.29 26.15 -20.42
C GLU A 508 4.06 25.73 -21.88
N ALA A 509 2.79 25.64 -22.31
CA ALA A 509 2.45 25.38 -23.72
C ALA A 509 2.84 26.55 -24.64
N GLU A 510 3.07 27.74 -24.08
CA GLU A 510 3.58 28.93 -24.77
C GLU A 510 5.11 29.07 -24.66
N GLY A 511 5.80 28.09 -24.06
CA GLY A 511 7.28 28.03 -24.01
C GLY A 511 7.91 28.69 -22.79
N VAL A 512 7.14 29.04 -21.75
CA VAL A 512 7.65 29.70 -20.54
C VAL A 512 7.92 28.67 -19.43
N ASP A 513 9.19 28.41 -19.14
CA ASP A 513 9.62 27.46 -18.08
C ASP A 513 9.86 28.15 -16.74
N VAL A 514 8.79 28.64 -16.09
CA VAL A 514 8.90 29.39 -14.82
C VAL A 514 9.42 28.51 -13.69
N ASP A 515 8.99 27.24 -13.64
CA ASP A 515 9.30 26.32 -12.55
C ASP A 515 10.51 25.41 -12.87
N GLY A 516 11.15 25.60 -14.04
CA GLY A 516 12.42 24.96 -14.39
C GLY A 516 12.32 23.46 -14.65
N VAL A 517 11.17 22.98 -15.15
CA VAL A 517 10.88 21.55 -15.37
C VAL A 517 10.67 21.19 -16.83
N MET A 518 10.57 22.17 -17.74
CA MET A 518 10.44 21.89 -19.17
C MET A 518 11.68 21.17 -19.73
N GLY A 519 11.46 20.37 -20.78
CA GLY A 519 12.51 19.59 -21.45
C GLY A 519 13.10 18.43 -20.64
N LEU A 520 12.69 18.20 -19.38
CA LEU A 520 13.19 17.11 -18.54
C LEU A 520 12.89 15.71 -19.09
N TRP A 521 11.78 15.58 -19.81
CA TRP A 521 11.24 14.30 -20.28
C TRP A 521 11.13 14.20 -21.80
N GLU A 522 11.62 15.22 -22.52
CA GLU A 522 11.73 15.19 -23.97
C GLU A 522 12.95 14.33 -24.33
N LYS A 523 12.71 13.22 -25.04
CA LYS A 523 13.75 12.34 -25.58
C LYS A 523 13.64 12.24 -27.09
#